data_AF-A0A847NF08-F1
#
_entry.id   AF-A0A847NF08-F1
#
_cell.length_a   1.000
_cell.length_b   1.000
_cell.length_c   1.000
_cell.angle_alpha   90.00
_cell.angle_beta   90.00
_cell.angle_gamma   90.00
#
_symmetry.space_group_name_H-M   'P 1'
#
loop_
_entity.id
_entity.type
_entity.pdbx_description
1 polymer ?
#
loop_
_entity_poly.entity_id
_entity_poly.type
_entity_poly.pdbx_seq_one_letter_code
_entity_poly.pdbx_strand_id
1 'polypeptide(L)'
;MISKRPKALLGKMLAMVLIMTFISGCTLTGKSNEKVTPLTDNELSYFNGDEFFNGEYLNIRNQFLSSIYESPGKIDLFQLFYCGSGVEEISTEAERAAIVAYNGWDTEPDCACTKISRSNMDEVLGKYMGLTLSDTEKVGLEDFTYLEEYDAYYYYHGDTNYRANITFSGGEGEGDIIRLFYDDVFFGDGEKVLTLREKDGSYIFVSNEYSEAPKEDNAKASTGDIHDYMPKLLTGESVSDYELLPCLENFTRTTWLELDKTYGSEWWNPLWLALRDAAVSGTGADSDDQSLRNYYMGKAYLTSDGAYSEGLSDILKLQWDYDRALYSACLKDRFSEDEAVSLRKAIIYSLSYSESIFSLTIPENGTLFLDVYPVDFPFAFDLTEKSRKDFRAESFGKGEVVEGDDLQVTYLNNDEGVYAIITIRTVKEGCSSAGVAIGSPEKALLEGWFDKPLKKFDSISYDDEAWFGDDYDYAYAHTPEESTKSLVFLIKDGLVSGIEIINGLDGAMY
;
A
#
# COMPACT_ATOMS: atom_id res chain seq x y z
N MET A 1 14.96 -51.14 -55.32
CA MET A 1 13.72 -50.80 -56.05
C MET A 1 13.19 -49.53 -55.41
N ILE A 2 13.51 -48.31 -55.87
CA ILE A 2 13.00 -47.62 -57.07
C ILE A 2 11.54 -47.96 -57.38
N SER A 3 10.61 -47.03 -57.06
CA SER A 3 9.63 -46.47 -58.02
C SER A 3 8.77 -45.43 -57.29
N LYS A 4 8.94 -44.13 -57.54
CA LYS A 4 8.25 -43.31 -58.56
C LYS A 4 6.79 -42.93 -58.20
N ARG A 5 6.57 -41.62 -58.00
CA ARG A 5 5.28 -40.92 -58.28
C ARG A 5 4.92 -41.04 -59.78
N PRO A 6 3.64 -40.95 -60.18
CA PRO A 6 3.11 -39.72 -60.83
C PRO A 6 1.61 -39.43 -60.51
N LYS A 7 1.18 -38.17 -60.30
CA LYS A 7 0.59 -37.19 -61.27
C LYS A 7 -0.62 -37.68 -62.10
N ALA A 8 -1.81 -37.08 -61.88
CA ALA A 8 -2.57 -36.26 -62.85
C ALA A 8 -3.91 -35.78 -62.20
N LEU A 9 -4.21 -34.49 -62.03
CA LEU A 9 -4.60 -33.42 -62.98
C LEU A 9 -6.03 -33.58 -63.56
N LEU A 10 -6.95 -32.67 -63.21
CA LEU A 10 -7.97 -31.99 -64.06
C LEU A 10 -9.03 -31.31 -63.13
N GLY A 11 -9.36 -30.02 -63.21
CA GLY A 11 -8.86 -28.99 -64.12
C GLY A 11 -9.54 -27.62 -63.99
N LYS A 12 -9.07 -26.73 -64.89
CA LYS A 12 -9.63 -25.46 -65.44
C LYS A 12 -9.62 -24.22 -64.52
N MET A 13 -8.70 -23.25 -64.65
CA MET A 13 -8.50 -22.20 -65.69
C MET A 13 -9.62 -21.15 -65.83
N LEU A 14 -9.38 -19.94 -65.30
CA LEU A 14 -9.30 -18.60 -65.96
C LEU A 14 -9.40 -17.54 -64.82
N ALA A 15 -8.45 -16.66 -64.44
CA ALA A 15 -7.42 -15.81 -65.07
C ALA A 15 -7.89 -14.37 -65.40
N MET A 16 -7.46 -13.40 -64.58
CA MET A 16 -6.96 -12.05 -64.92
C MET A 16 -6.66 -11.28 -63.61
N VAL A 17 -5.65 -10.45 -63.38
CA VAL A 17 -4.29 -10.17 -63.90
C VAL A 17 -3.85 -8.92 -63.09
N LEU A 18 -2.67 -9.02 -62.44
CA LEU A 18 -1.70 -7.99 -61.98
C LEU A 18 -2.20 -6.72 -61.24
N ILE A 19 -1.54 -6.25 -60.18
CA ILE A 19 -0.19 -5.64 -60.21
C ILE A 19 0.62 -5.90 -58.93
N MET A 20 1.93 -5.98 -59.14
CA MET A 20 3.04 -6.18 -58.22
C MET A 20 3.27 -5.05 -57.20
N THR A 21 3.83 -5.49 -56.05
CA THR A 21 4.83 -4.83 -55.18
C THR A 21 4.50 -3.50 -54.50
N PHE A 22 4.48 -3.53 -53.15
CA PHE A 22 5.50 -2.87 -52.32
C PHE A 22 5.59 -3.57 -50.94
N ILE A 23 6.64 -4.39 -50.76
CA ILE A 23 7.31 -4.53 -49.46
C ILE A 23 8.47 -3.56 -49.54
N SER A 24 8.32 -2.39 -48.93
CA SER A 24 9.39 -1.50 -48.50
C SER A 24 8.77 -0.50 -47.55
N GLY A 25 9.40 -0.30 -46.40
CA GLY A 25 8.81 0.39 -45.26
C GLY A 25 8.39 1.83 -45.51
N CYS A 26 7.34 2.21 -44.80
CA CYS A 26 7.26 3.49 -44.10
C CYS A 26 7.14 3.07 -42.63
N THR A 27 8.18 3.17 -41.79
CA THR A 27 8.58 4.45 -41.19
C THR A 27 7.49 5.47 -41.39
N LEU A 28 6.67 5.71 -40.38
CA LEU A 28 6.16 7.05 -40.15
C LEU A 28 7.39 7.95 -39.87
N THR A 29 8.13 8.26 -40.92
CA THR A 29 8.62 9.62 -41.14
C THR A 29 7.44 10.42 -41.65
N GLY A 30 6.44 10.55 -40.79
CA GLY A 30 5.80 11.82 -40.53
C GLY A 30 6.14 12.13 -39.08
N LYS A 31 7.43 12.38 -38.76
CA LYS A 31 7.69 13.44 -37.79
C LYS A 31 7.12 14.67 -38.48
N SER A 32 5.85 14.99 -38.23
CA SER A 32 5.57 16.39 -38.06
C SER A 32 6.61 16.83 -37.03
N ASN A 33 7.43 17.81 -37.36
CA ASN A 33 8.12 18.57 -36.31
C ASN A 33 7.05 19.40 -35.58
N GLU A 34 5.93 18.78 -35.20
CA GLU A 34 5.00 19.34 -34.25
C GLU A 34 5.72 19.22 -32.93
N LYS A 35 6.23 20.37 -32.55
CA LYS A 35 6.93 20.53 -31.31
C LYS A 35 5.92 20.21 -30.21
N VAL A 36 6.23 19.21 -29.38
CA VAL A 36 5.51 18.99 -28.13
C VAL A 36 5.54 20.31 -27.35
N THR A 37 4.37 20.85 -27.04
CA THR A 37 4.21 22.09 -26.30
C THR A 37 3.43 21.83 -25.02
N PRO A 38 3.95 22.26 -23.85
CA PRO A 38 3.16 22.24 -22.62
C PRO A 38 1.86 23.02 -22.83
N LEU A 39 0.77 22.50 -22.28
CA LEU A 39 -0.49 23.24 -22.21
C LEU A 39 -0.32 24.46 -21.30
N THR A 40 -0.92 25.57 -21.70
CA THR A 40 -1.03 26.76 -20.85
C THR A 40 -2.01 26.50 -19.71
N ASP A 41 -1.91 27.27 -18.61
CA ASP A 41 -2.84 27.19 -17.48
C ASP A 41 -4.31 27.32 -17.93
N ASN A 42 -4.58 28.15 -18.94
CA ASN A 42 -5.91 28.32 -19.50
C ASN A 42 -6.39 27.05 -20.23
N GLU A 43 -5.55 26.43 -21.05
CA GLU A 43 -5.87 25.17 -21.72
C GLU A 43 -6.05 24.03 -20.71
N LEU A 44 -5.22 23.97 -19.67
CA LEU A 44 -5.35 22.98 -18.61
C LEU A 44 -6.64 23.20 -17.78
N SER A 45 -7.05 24.46 -17.57
CA SER A 45 -8.28 24.79 -16.85
C SER A 45 -9.56 24.30 -17.55
N TYR A 46 -9.53 24.09 -18.87
CA TYR A 46 -10.64 23.47 -19.59
C TYR A 46 -10.91 22.04 -19.11
N PHE A 47 -9.84 21.27 -18.88
CA PHE A 47 -9.92 19.89 -18.41
C PHE A 47 -10.16 19.81 -16.90
N ASN A 48 -9.52 20.68 -16.11
CA ASN A 48 -9.67 20.74 -14.65
C ASN A 48 -10.96 21.41 -14.17
N GLY A 49 -11.62 22.20 -15.02
CA GLY A 49 -12.87 22.88 -14.71
C GLY A 49 -14.10 22.03 -14.97
N ASP A 50 -15.25 22.69 -14.95
CA ASP A 50 -16.56 22.06 -15.11
C ASP A 50 -16.89 21.71 -16.58
N GLU A 51 -16.05 22.09 -17.54
CA GLU A 51 -16.37 22.01 -18.97
C GLU A 51 -16.17 20.61 -19.56
N PHE A 52 -15.16 19.86 -19.10
CA PHE A 52 -14.83 18.54 -19.68
C PHE A 52 -15.02 17.37 -18.70
N PHE A 53 -14.40 17.39 -17.51
CA PHE A 53 -14.50 16.28 -16.53
C PHE A 53 -15.44 16.57 -15.34
N ASN A 54 -15.42 17.76 -14.73
CA ASN A 54 -15.94 17.91 -13.35
C ASN A 54 -17.36 18.49 -13.18
N GLY A 55 -18.01 18.98 -14.25
CA GLY A 55 -19.26 19.76 -14.12
C GLY A 55 -20.56 18.98 -13.96
N GLU A 56 -20.55 17.67 -14.24
CA GLU A 56 -21.74 16.81 -14.15
C GLU A 56 -21.63 15.86 -12.94
N TYR A 57 -22.76 15.57 -12.27
CA TYR A 57 -22.79 14.67 -11.11
C TYR A 57 -22.23 13.27 -11.44
N LEU A 58 -22.54 12.74 -12.62
CA LEU A 58 -21.99 11.49 -13.17
C LEU A 58 -21.54 11.74 -14.62
N ASN A 59 -20.34 12.28 -14.78
CA ASN A 59 -19.71 12.45 -16.08
C ASN A 59 -19.04 11.14 -16.50
N ILE A 60 -19.62 10.46 -17.48
CA ILE A 60 -19.09 9.18 -18.00
C ILE A 60 -17.62 9.28 -18.46
N ARG A 61 -17.13 10.47 -18.81
CA ARG A 61 -15.72 10.70 -19.15
C ARG A 61 -14.75 10.31 -18.03
N ASN A 62 -15.15 10.47 -16.78
CA ASN A 62 -14.30 10.15 -15.62
C ASN A 62 -14.08 8.64 -15.50
N GLN A 63 -15.00 7.81 -16.00
CA GLN A 63 -14.87 6.35 -15.97
C GLN A 63 -13.81 5.82 -16.96
N PHE A 64 -13.47 6.59 -18.00
CA PHE A 64 -12.35 6.24 -18.88
C PHE A 64 -10.99 6.29 -18.16
N LEU A 65 -10.94 6.81 -16.93
CA LEU A 65 -9.75 6.80 -16.07
C LEU A 65 -9.71 5.58 -15.13
N SER A 66 -10.78 4.78 -15.07
CA SER A 66 -10.90 3.62 -14.17
C SER A 66 -10.15 2.38 -14.67
N SER A 67 -9.55 2.44 -15.85
CA SER A 67 -8.78 1.35 -16.46
C SER A 67 -7.46 1.87 -17.02
N ILE A 68 -6.48 0.99 -17.08
CA ILE A 68 -5.27 1.16 -17.90
C ILE A 68 -5.48 0.49 -19.26
N TYR A 69 -5.16 1.19 -20.35
CA TYR A 69 -5.25 0.67 -21.71
C TYR A 69 -4.33 1.46 -22.67
N GLU A 70 -3.52 0.74 -23.43
CA GLU A 70 -2.60 1.31 -24.43
C GLU A 70 -3.30 1.70 -25.76
N SER A 71 -4.54 1.23 -25.97
CA SER A 71 -5.33 1.57 -27.15
C SER A 71 -6.83 1.39 -26.89
N PRO A 72 -7.72 2.07 -27.64
CA PRO A 72 -9.14 2.09 -27.30
C PRO A 72 -9.82 0.73 -27.28
N GLY A 73 -9.38 -0.20 -28.14
CA GLY A 73 -9.95 -1.55 -28.20
C GLY A 73 -9.64 -2.40 -26.97
N LYS A 74 -8.68 -2.00 -26.13
CA LYS A 74 -8.19 -2.76 -24.96
C LYS A 74 -8.75 -2.26 -23.63
N ILE A 75 -9.65 -1.28 -23.64
CA ILE A 75 -10.26 -0.75 -22.42
C ILE A 75 -10.99 -1.87 -21.66
N ASP A 76 -10.82 -1.88 -20.34
CA ASP A 76 -11.62 -2.74 -19.46
C ASP A 76 -13.06 -2.21 -19.41
N LEU A 77 -13.97 -2.98 -20.00
CA LEU A 77 -15.38 -2.64 -20.12
C LEU A 77 -16.09 -2.74 -18.77
N PHE A 78 -15.63 -3.61 -17.87
CA PHE A 78 -16.18 -3.68 -16.52
C PHE A 78 -15.91 -2.40 -15.76
N GLN A 79 -14.66 -1.92 -15.78
CA GLN A 79 -14.31 -0.68 -15.11
C GLN A 79 -15.00 0.53 -15.72
N LEU A 80 -15.04 0.64 -17.05
CA LEU A 80 -15.71 1.75 -17.75
C LEU A 80 -17.21 1.83 -17.41
N PHE A 81 -17.88 0.68 -17.35
CA PHE A 81 -19.33 0.60 -17.21
C PHE A 81 -19.81 0.21 -15.82
N TYR A 82 -18.92 0.18 -14.82
CA TYR A 82 -19.22 -0.20 -13.44
C TYR A 82 -20.41 0.56 -12.86
N CYS A 83 -20.45 1.88 -13.05
CA CYS A 83 -21.56 2.76 -12.62
C CYS A 83 -22.61 3.02 -13.71
N GLY A 84 -22.66 2.19 -14.75
CA GLY A 84 -23.57 2.35 -15.88
C GLY A 84 -23.00 3.21 -17.02
N SER A 85 -23.85 3.49 -18.02
CA SER A 85 -23.50 4.23 -19.24
C SER A 85 -23.64 5.76 -19.13
N GLY A 86 -24.06 6.26 -17.97
CA GLY A 86 -24.50 7.65 -17.77
C GLY A 86 -25.95 7.91 -18.22
N VAL A 87 -26.62 6.90 -18.78
CA VAL A 87 -28.06 6.91 -19.04
C VAL A 87 -28.75 6.05 -17.98
N GLU A 88 -29.80 6.59 -17.36
CA GLU A 88 -30.57 5.86 -16.35
C GLU A 88 -31.36 4.71 -17.01
N GLU A 89 -31.02 3.48 -16.63
CA GLU A 89 -31.73 2.26 -17.03
C GLU A 89 -32.14 1.48 -15.79
N ILE A 90 -33.43 1.17 -15.67
CA ILE A 90 -33.97 0.47 -14.51
C ILE A 90 -34.27 -0.98 -14.89
N SER A 91 -33.66 -1.93 -14.16
CA SER A 91 -33.99 -3.35 -14.27
C SER A 91 -35.41 -3.64 -13.80
N THR A 92 -36.20 -4.34 -14.60
CA THR A 92 -37.52 -4.82 -14.24
C THR A 92 -37.45 -6.03 -13.30
N GLU A 93 -38.54 -6.34 -12.58
CA GLU A 93 -38.62 -7.53 -11.73
C GLU A 93 -38.35 -8.84 -12.51
N ALA A 94 -38.79 -8.90 -13.77
CA ALA A 94 -38.56 -10.07 -14.62
C ALA A 94 -37.08 -10.24 -14.99
N GLU A 95 -36.39 -9.14 -15.30
CA GLU A 95 -34.94 -9.15 -15.54
C GLU A 95 -34.18 -9.58 -14.28
N ARG A 96 -34.51 -9.01 -13.11
CA ARG A 96 -33.84 -9.37 -11.85
C ARG A 96 -34.03 -10.84 -11.48
N ALA A 97 -35.24 -11.37 -11.67
CA ALA A 97 -35.49 -12.81 -11.52
C ALA A 97 -34.68 -13.66 -12.52
N ALA A 98 -34.52 -13.19 -13.76
CA ALA A 98 -33.71 -13.88 -14.77
C ALA A 98 -32.21 -13.85 -14.43
N ILE A 99 -31.69 -12.78 -13.83
CA ILE A 99 -30.30 -12.69 -13.37
C ILE A 99 -30.04 -13.71 -12.25
N VAL A 100 -30.92 -13.73 -11.23
CA VAL A 100 -30.84 -14.69 -10.11
C VAL A 100 -30.82 -16.13 -10.65
N ALA A 101 -31.71 -16.43 -11.59
CA ALA A 101 -31.76 -17.74 -12.23
C ALA A 101 -30.51 -18.07 -13.07
N TYR A 102 -29.99 -17.09 -13.83
CA TYR A 102 -28.80 -17.25 -14.66
C TYR A 102 -27.54 -17.57 -13.83
N ASN A 103 -27.36 -16.87 -12.71
CA ASN A 103 -26.21 -17.05 -11.82
C ASN A 103 -26.39 -18.19 -10.81
N GLY A 104 -27.57 -18.80 -10.74
CA GLY A 104 -27.87 -19.87 -9.78
C GLY A 104 -27.87 -19.39 -8.33
N TRP A 105 -28.24 -18.14 -8.08
CA TRP A 105 -28.34 -17.58 -6.73
C TRP A 105 -29.64 -18.02 -6.05
N ASP A 106 -29.57 -18.26 -4.74
CA ASP A 106 -30.77 -18.62 -3.95
C ASP A 106 -31.71 -17.43 -3.75
N THR A 107 -31.14 -16.23 -3.63
CA THR A 107 -31.86 -14.95 -3.46
C THR A 107 -31.12 -13.82 -4.18
N GLU A 108 -31.85 -12.76 -4.51
CA GLU A 108 -31.26 -11.52 -5.03
C GLU A 108 -30.32 -10.87 -4.00
N PRO A 109 -29.14 -10.38 -4.40
CA PRO A 109 -28.25 -9.62 -3.52
C PRO A 109 -28.91 -8.36 -2.97
N ASP A 110 -28.62 -8.01 -1.71
CA ASP A 110 -29.11 -6.78 -1.07
C ASP A 110 -28.26 -5.57 -1.45
N CYS A 111 -28.20 -5.25 -2.74
CA CYS A 111 -27.49 -4.09 -3.29
C CYS A 111 -28.11 -3.65 -4.63
N ALA A 112 -27.62 -2.54 -5.19
CA ALA A 112 -28.17 -1.98 -6.41
C ALA A 112 -27.84 -2.85 -7.63
N CYS A 113 -28.81 -3.00 -8.55
CA CYS A 113 -28.62 -3.67 -9.83
C CYS A 113 -28.43 -2.63 -10.94
N THR A 114 -27.21 -2.50 -11.44
CA THR A 114 -26.88 -1.67 -12.58
C THR A 114 -27.21 -2.42 -13.87
N LYS A 115 -28.04 -1.82 -14.72
CA LYS A 115 -28.40 -2.31 -16.07
C LYS A 115 -27.75 -1.46 -17.14
N ILE A 116 -27.27 -2.11 -18.19
CA ILE A 116 -26.61 -1.44 -19.31
C ILE A 116 -27.00 -2.17 -20.60
N SER A 117 -27.84 -1.54 -21.42
CA SER A 117 -28.17 -2.10 -22.74
C SER A 117 -26.94 -2.10 -23.66
N ARG A 118 -26.83 -3.12 -24.52
CA ARG A 118 -25.75 -3.17 -25.52
C ARG A 118 -25.71 -1.91 -26.39
N SER A 119 -26.88 -1.39 -26.78
CA SER A 119 -26.97 -0.17 -27.57
C SER A 119 -26.35 1.03 -26.86
N ASN A 120 -26.56 1.17 -25.54
CA ASN A 120 -25.97 2.27 -24.78
C ASN A 120 -24.46 2.11 -24.62
N MET A 121 -23.94 0.87 -24.52
CA MET A 121 -22.49 0.64 -24.58
C MET A 121 -21.92 1.07 -25.93
N ASP A 122 -22.56 0.70 -27.04
CA ASP A 122 -22.17 1.10 -28.40
C ASP A 122 -22.20 2.62 -28.58
N GLU A 123 -23.20 3.31 -28.03
CA GLU A 123 -23.30 4.76 -28.09
C GLU A 123 -22.16 5.46 -27.33
N VAL A 124 -21.83 4.99 -26.11
CA VAL A 124 -20.73 5.54 -25.30
C VAL A 124 -19.38 5.31 -26.01
N LEU A 125 -19.11 4.08 -26.45
CA LEU A 125 -17.87 3.75 -27.18
C LEU A 125 -17.78 4.51 -28.50
N GLY A 126 -18.89 4.64 -29.22
CA GLY A 126 -18.94 5.32 -30.51
C GLY A 126 -18.67 6.81 -30.37
N LYS A 127 -19.23 7.43 -29.32
CA LYS A 127 -19.06 8.85 -29.04
C LYS A 127 -17.65 9.19 -28.55
N TYR A 128 -17.10 8.41 -27.61
CA TYR A 128 -15.88 8.79 -26.90
C TYR A 128 -14.63 8.07 -27.40
N MET A 129 -14.73 6.99 -28.17
CA MET A 129 -13.59 6.26 -28.74
C MET A 129 -13.71 6.04 -30.26
N GLY A 130 -14.89 6.23 -30.84
CA GLY A 130 -15.16 5.91 -32.24
C GLY A 130 -15.21 4.41 -32.52
N LEU A 131 -15.57 3.60 -31.51
CA LEU A 131 -15.67 2.14 -31.58
C LEU A 131 -17.09 1.66 -31.30
N THR A 132 -17.41 0.43 -31.69
CA THR A 132 -18.53 -0.34 -31.13
C THR A 132 -18.01 -1.35 -30.12
N LEU A 133 -18.89 -1.94 -29.31
CA LEU A 133 -18.57 -3.06 -28.42
C LEU A 133 -17.96 -4.24 -29.17
N SER A 134 -18.31 -4.41 -30.45
CA SER A 134 -17.76 -5.48 -31.29
C SER A 134 -16.33 -5.23 -31.76
N ASP A 135 -15.87 -3.96 -31.73
CA ASP A 135 -14.52 -3.57 -32.11
C ASP A 135 -13.51 -3.68 -30.95
N THR A 136 -13.96 -3.97 -29.72
CA THR A 136 -13.10 -4.12 -28.55
C THR A 136 -12.65 -5.57 -28.36
N GLU A 137 -11.63 -5.77 -27.52
CA GLU A 137 -11.15 -7.07 -27.07
C GLU A 137 -12.04 -7.70 -25.99
N LYS A 138 -13.10 -6.99 -25.58
CA LYS A 138 -14.10 -7.42 -24.58
C LYS A 138 -13.52 -7.70 -23.19
N VAL A 139 -12.41 -7.05 -22.84
CA VAL A 139 -11.77 -7.17 -21.52
C VAL A 139 -12.77 -6.79 -20.42
N GLY A 140 -12.89 -7.62 -19.38
CA GLY A 140 -13.78 -7.43 -18.23
C GLY A 140 -15.26 -7.68 -18.52
N LEU A 141 -15.67 -7.88 -19.77
CA LEU A 141 -17.08 -8.03 -20.11
C LEU A 141 -17.71 -9.28 -19.48
N GLU A 142 -16.89 -10.29 -19.18
CA GLU A 142 -17.25 -11.52 -18.47
C GLU A 142 -17.69 -11.32 -17.03
N ASP A 143 -17.36 -10.19 -16.40
CA ASP A 143 -17.73 -9.88 -15.02
C ASP A 143 -19.19 -9.37 -14.90
N PHE A 144 -19.83 -9.09 -16.04
CA PHE A 144 -21.26 -8.81 -16.11
C PHE A 144 -22.08 -10.07 -16.37
N THR A 145 -23.31 -10.09 -15.87
CA THR A 145 -24.33 -11.02 -16.35
C THR A 145 -24.95 -10.49 -17.64
N TYR A 146 -24.78 -11.19 -18.76
CA TYR A 146 -25.44 -10.85 -20.02
C TYR A 146 -26.70 -11.69 -20.24
N LEU A 147 -27.86 -11.04 -20.43
CA LEU A 147 -29.11 -11.72 -20.77
C LEU A 147 -29.48 -11.45 -22.22
N GLU A 148 -29.39 -12.48 -23.07
CA GLU A 148 -29.64 -12.37 -24.52
C GLU A 148 -31.07 -11.90 -24.86
N GLU A 149 -32.06 -12.30 -24.06
CA GLU A 149 -33.47 -11.91 -24.27
C GLU A 149 -33.69 -10.39 -24.17
N TYR A 150 -32.91 -9.72 -23.31
CA TYR A 150 -33.03 -8.29 -23.03
C TYR A 150 -31.97 -7.45 -23.74
N ASP A 151 -30.98 -8.10 -24.36
CA ASP A 151 -29.79 -7.49 -24.96
C ASP A 151 -29.10 -6.47 -24.04
N ALA A 152 -28.87 -6.88 -22.79
CA ALA A 152 -28.32 -6.04 -21.75
C ALA A 152 -27.39 -6.81 -20.79
N TYR A 153 -26.46 -6.05 -20.22
CA TYR A 153 -25.52 -6.45 -19.18
C TYR A 153 -26.00 -5.96 -17.82
N TYR A 154 -25.77 -6.76 -16.79
CA TYR A 154 -26.21 -6.49 -15.43
C TYR A 154 -25.11 -6.79 -14.42
N TYR A 155 -25.04 -5.97 -13.38
CA TYR A 155 -24.11 -6.17 -12.27
C TYR A 155 -24.71 -5.64 -10.96
N TYR A 156 -24.46 -6.36 -9.87
CA TYR A 156 -24.94 -6.01 -8.53
C TYR A 156 -23.77 -5.48 -7.69
N HIS A 157 -23.85 -4.25 -7.21
CA HIS A 157 -22.81 -3.65 -6.37
C HIS A 157 -23.35 -2.63 -5.37
N GLY A 158 -22.61 -2.47 -4.26
CA GLY A 158 -22.93 -1.51 -3.17
C GLY A 158 -21.90 -0.40 -3.01
N ASP A 159 -20.78 -0.48 -3.73
CA ASP A 159 -19.67 0.46 -3.76
C ASP A 159 -19.65 1.23 -5.10
N THR A 160 -18.58 2.01 -5.33
CA THR A 160 -18.39 2.80 -6.55
C THR A 160 -16.93 2.84 -6.93
N ASN A 161 -16.65 2.86 -8.24
CA ASN A 161 -15.34 3.22 -8.79
C ASN A 161 -15.32 4.63 -9.42
N TYR A 162 -16.40 5.39 -9.27
CA TYR A 162 -16.55 6.70 -9.89
C TYR A 162 -15.78 7.79 -9.15
N ARG A 163 -14.96 8.53 -9.89
CA ARG A 163 -14.21 9.69 -9.40
C ARG A 163 -14.99 10.97 -9.67
N ALA A 164 -15.51 11.60 -8.62
CA ALA A 164 -16.35 12.79 -8.77
C ALA A 164 -15.60 14.06 -9.18
N ASN A 165 -14.30 14.15 -8.92
CA ASN A 165 -13.48 15.30 -9.28
C ASN A 165 -12.07 14.83 -9.69
N ILE A 166 -11.61 15.29 -10.84
CA ILE A 166 -10.29 14.98 -11.40
C ILE A 166 -9.51 16.28 -11.55
N THR A 167 -8.24 16.24 -11.17
CA THR A 167 -7.30 17.33 -11.39
C THR A 167 -6.05 16.80 -12.04
N PHE A 168 -5.73 17.34 -13.22
CA PHE A 168 -4.49 17.10 -13.94
C PHE A 168 -3.42 18.07 -13.44
N SER A 169 -2.23 17.54 -13.15
CA SER A 169 -1.05 18.30 -12.71
C SER A 169 -0.40 19.07 -13.86
N GLY A 170 -0.62 18.61 -15.10
CA GLY A 170 -0.12 19.25 -16.30
C GLY A 170 -0.64 18.58 -17.56
N GLY A 171 -0.20 19.07 -18.71
CA GLY A 171 -0.45 18.42 -19.98
C GLY A 171 0.43 18.94 -21.09
N GLU A 172 0.44 18.21 -22.20
CA GLU A 172 1.18 18.57 -23.41
C GLU A 172 0.34 18.32 -24.66
N GLY A 173 0.57 19.13 -25.68
CA GLY A 173 -0.05 19.00 -27.00
C GLY A 173 0.98 18.66 -28.07
N GLU A 174 0.59 17.78 -28.99
CA GLU A 174 1.35 17.39 -30.18
C GLU A 174 0.38 17.21 -31.35
N GLY A 175 0.21 18.24 -32.19
CA GLY A 175 -0.73 18.20 -33.30
C GLY A 175 -2.18 18.10 -32.81
N ASP A 176 -2.87 17.02 -33.17
CA ASP A 176 -4.22 16.69 -32.72
C ASP A 176 -4.25 15.86 -31.43
N ILE A 177 -3.10 15.59 -30.80
CA ILE A 177 -2.98 14.80 -29.58
C ILE A 177 -2.82 15.72 -28.37
N ILE A 178 -3.52 15.40 -27.29
CA ILE A 178 -3.36 15.98 -25.96
C ILE A 178 -3.02 14.87 -24.98
N ARG A 179 -1.97 15.05 -24.17
CA ARG A 179 -1.65 14.17 -23.05
C ARG A 179 -1.84 14.95 -21.74
N LEU A 180 -2.57 14.37 -20.80
CA LEU A 180 -2.86 14.97 -19.49
C LEU A 180 -2.29 14.08 -18.39
N PHE A 181 -1.51 14.68 -17.49
CA PHE A 181 -0.85 13.98 -16.40
C PHE A 181 -1.68 14.14 -15.12
N TYR A 182 -1.90 13.05 -14.40
CA TYR A 182 -2.62 13.07 -13.13
C TYR A 182 -2.10 11.98 -12.19
N ASP A 183 -2.26 12.19 -10.89
CA ASP A 183 -2.07 11.16 -9.89
C ASP A 183 -3.43 10.56 -9.53
N ASP A 184 -3.55 9.22 -9.58
CA ASP A 184 -4.80 8.53 -9.26
C ASP A 184 -4.97 8.36 -7.76
N VAL A 185 -5.28 9.46 -7.07
CA VAL A 185 -5.52 9.48 -5.63
C VAL A 185 -6.75 8.64 -5.20
N PHE A 186 -7.62 8.28 -6.13
CA PHE A 186 -8.84 7.51 -5.82
C PHE A 186 -8.55 6.02 -5.66
N PHE A 187 -7.81 5.42 -6.60
CA PHE A 187 -7.36 4.03 -6.47
C PHE A 187 -6.00 3.91 -5.77
N GLY A 188 -5.24 5.00 -5.67
CA GLY A 188 -3.93 5.03 -5.04
C GLY A 188 -2.86 4.23 -5.80
N ASP A 189 -3.05 4.00 -7.10
CA ASP A 189 -2.14 3.20 -7.93
C ASP A 189 -1.16 4.05 -8.77
N GLY A 190 -1.08 5.35 -8.50
CA GLY A 190 0.03 6.23 -8.91
C GLY A 190 -0.24 7.14 -10.11
N GLU A 191 0.84 7.72 -10.64
CA GLU A 191 0.80 8.68 -11.74
C GLU A 191 0.40 8.03 -13.07
N LYS A 192 -0.47 8.71 -13.81
CA LYS A 192 -1.06 8.26 -15.07
C LYS A 192 -1.03 9.36 -16.12
N VAL A 193 -0.98 8.94 -17.37
CA VAL A 193 -1.08 9.80 -18.54
C VAL A 193 -2.30 9.41 -19.36
N LEU A 194 -3.25 10.34 -19.47
CA LEU A 194 -4.41 10.20 -20.34
C LEU A 194 -4.07 10.79 -21.71
N THR A 195 -4.19 10.00 -22.76
CA THR A 195 -4.06 10.48 -24.14
C THR A 195 -5.43 10.67 -24.78
N LEU A 196 -5.68 11.90 -25.24
CA LEU A 196 -6.85 12.31 -26.01
C LEU A 196 -6.43 12.68 -27.44
N ARG A 197 -7.34 12.52 -28.40
CA ARG A 197 -7.20 13.04 -29.76
C ARG A 197 -8.35 13.98 -30.10
N GLU A 198 -8.03 15.16 -30.61
CA GLU A 198 -9.01 16.11 -31.12
C GLU A 198 -9.70 15.52 -32.36
N LYS A 199 -11.03 15.54 -32.36
CA LYS A 199 -11.85 15.09 -33.48
C LYS A 199 -13.17 15.84 -33.50
N ASP A 200 -13.51 16.42 -34.65
CA ASP A 200 -14.77 17.12 -34.91
C ASP A 200 -15.11 18.21 -33.86
N GLY A 201 -14.09 18.91 -33.33
CA GLY A 201 -14.26 19.97 -32.33
C GLY A 201 -14.49 19.47 -30.89
N SER A 202 -14.22 18.19 -30.62
CA SER A 202 -14.17 17.61 -29.28
C SER A 202 -12.98 16.63 -29.18
N TYR A 203 -12.97 15.76 -28.18
CA TYR A 203 -11.89 14.80 -27.93
C TYR A 203 -12.42 13.37 -27.85
N ILE A 204 -11.65 12.43 -28.40
CA ILE A 204 -11.80 10.99 -28.19
C ILE A 204 -10.67 10.44 -27.31
N PHE A 205 -10.98 9.43 -26.51
CA PHE A 205 -10.06 8.73 -25.64
C PHE A 205 -9.22 7.73 -26.44
N VAL A 206 -7.89 7.83 -26.30
CA VAL A 206 -6.92 7.03 -27.06
C VAL A 206 -6.24 6.00 -26.17
N SER A 207 -5.68 6.45 -25.05
CA SER A 207 -5.04 5.57 -24.07
C SER A 207 -5.15 6.19 -22.67
N ASN A 208 -5.07 5.35 -21.65
CA ASN A 208 -4.83 5.76 -20.29
C ASN A 208 -3.79 4.80 -19.72
N GLU A 209 -2.58 5.30 -19.51
CA GLU A 209 -1.44 4.47 -19.18
C GLU A 209 -0.87 4.94 -17.85
N TYR A 210 -0.14 4.07 -17.15
CA TYR A 210 0.76 4.58 -16.13
C TYR A 210 1.65 5.60 -16.79
N SER A 211 1.77 6.75 -16.15
CA SER A 211 2.79 7.70 -16.49
C SER A 211 4.07 6.91 -16.24
N GLU A 212 4.75 6.46 -17.30
CA GLU A 212 6.19 6.58 -17.24
C GLU A 212 6.34 8.06 -16.95
N ALA A 213 6.58 8.41 -15.68
CA ALA A 213 6.80 9.77 -15.26
C ALA A 213 7.61 10.42 -16.38
N PRO A 214 7.35 11.68 -16.78
CA PRO A 214 8.41 12.39 -17.47
C PRO A 214 9.63 12.07 -16.63
N LYS A 215 10.57 11.30 -17.18
CA LYS A 215 11.85 11.12 -16.53
C LYS A 215 12.27 12.57 -16.43
N GLU A 216 12.15 13.15 -15.24
CA GLU A 216 12.74 14.41 -14.88
C GLU A 216 14.22 14.13 -15.04
N ASP A 217 14.69 14.16 -16.28
CA ASP A 217 15.98 13.64 -16.70
C ASP A 217 16.52 12.55 -15.74
N ASN A 218 15.80 11.43 -15.52
CA ASN A 218 16.33 10.25 -14.79
C ASN A 218 17.61 9.69 -15.50
N ALA A 219 18.08 10.38 -16.54
CA ALA A 219 19.35 10.25 -17.20
C ALA A 219 20.51 10.98 -16.49
N LYS A 220 20.34 11.56 -15.30
CA LYS A 220 21.46 11.68 -14.37
C LYS A 220 21.38 10.55 -13.36
N ALA A 221 22.09 9.47 -13.67
CA ALA A 221 22.54 8.56 -12.63
C ALA A 221 23.17 9.41 -11.52
N SER A 222 22.78 9.16 -10.27
CA SER A 222 23.45 9.74 -9.12
C SER A 222 24.96 9.66 -9.33
N THR A 223 25.67 10.76 -9.07
CA THR A 223 27.13 10.72 -9.10
C THR A 223 27.68 9.85 -7.97
N GLY A 224 26.84 9.54 -6.98
CA GLY A 224 27.24 8.88 -5.74
C GLY A 224 28.01 9.80 -4.79
N ASP A 225 28.21 11.07 -5.15
CA ASP A 225 28.91 12.07 -4.36
C ASP A 225 27.91 13.08 -3.78
N ILE A 226 27.75 13.06 -2.46
CA ILE A 226 26.85 13.95 -1.74
C ILE A 226 27.18 15.43 -1.95
N HIS A 227 28.44 15.77 -2.25
CA HIS A 227 28.88 17.15 -2.46
C HIS A 227 28.26 17.80 -3.70
N ASP A 228 27.77 17.01 -4.66
CA ASP A 228 27.05 17.51 -5.83
C ASP A 228 25.64 18.01 -5.50
N TYR A 229 25.08 17.54 -4.38
CA TYR A 229 23.68 17.78 -3.99
C TYR A 229 23.53 18.69 -2.77
N MET A 230 24.50 18.66 -1.83
CA MET A 230 24.45 19.50 -0.63
C MET A 230 24.26 21.00 -0.87
N PRO A 231 24.91 21.64 -1.86
CA PRO A 231 24.68 23.06 -2.13
C PRO A 231 23.22 23.39 -2.45
N LYS A 232 22.51 22.49 -3.16
CA LYS A 232 21.09 22.64 -3.49
C LYS A 232 20.21 22.49 -2.25
N LEU A 233 20.49 21.48 -1.43
CA LEU A 233 19.76 21.26 -0.16
C LEU A 233 19.91 22.48 0.78
N LEU A 234 21.10 23.07 0.85
CA LEU A 234 21.37 24.27 1.66
C LEU A 234 20.65 25.52 1.15
N THR A 235 20.35 25.62 -0.15
CA THR A 235 19.57 26.73 -0.73
C THR A 235 18.06 26.47 -0.71
N GLY A 236 17.62 25.30 -0.27
CA GLY A 236 16.22 24.88 -0.27
C GLY A 236 15.70 24.45 -1.64
N GLU A 237 16.59 24.16 -2.59
CA GLU A 237 16.23 23.57 -3.88
C GLU A 237 15.91 22.08 -3.70
N SER A 238 14.94 21.57 -4.47
CA SER A 238 14.62 20.14 -4.48
C SER A 238 15.74 19.32 -5.10
N VAL A 239 15.97 18.14 -4.53
CA VAL A 239 16.86 17.11 -5.08
C VAL A 239 16.06 15.83 -5.20
N SER A 240 16.15 15.15 -6.34
CA SER A 240 15.46 13.89 -6.56
C SER A 240 15.98 12.80 -5.62
N ASP A 241 15.07 12.01 -5.05
CA ASP A 241 15.41 10.86 -4.21
C ASP A 241 16.31 9.85 -4.93
N TYR A 242 16.11 9.68 -6.24
CA TYR A 242 16.90 8.81 -7.10
C TYR A 242 18.33 9.32 -7.34
N GLU A 243 18.57 10.61 -7.15
CA GLU A 243 19.92 11.19 -7.15
C GLU A 243 20.54 11.15 -5.75
N LEU A 244 19.75 11.43 -4.71
CA LEU A 244 20.22 11.59 -3.33
C LEU A 244 20.55 10.25 -2.65
N LEU A 245 19.62 9.30 -2.66
CA LEU A 245 19.74 8.06 -1.89
C LEU A 245 20.95 7.21 -2.30
N PRO A 246 21.30 7.06 -3.59
CA PRO A 246 22.49 6.29 -3.97
C PRO A 246 23.80 6.86 -3.43
N CYS A 247 23.87 8.14 -3.06
CA CYS A 247 25.05 8.70 -2.39
C CYS A 247 25.37 7.99 -1.08
N LEU A 248 24.33 7.51 -0.36
CA LEU A 248 24.47 6.90 0.97
C LEU A 248 25.25 5.59 0.95
N GLU A 249 25.29 4.89 -0.19
CA GLU A 249 26.09 3.67 -0.34
C GLU A 249 27.60 3.94 -0.21
N ASN A 250 28.03 5.14 -0.60
CA ASN A 250 29.43 5.58 -0.53
C ASN A 250 29.80 6.24 0.80
N PHE A 251 28.85 6.38 1.72
CA PHE A 251 29.14 7.00 3.01
C PHE A 251 30.10 6.15 3.82
N THR A 252 30.96 6.85 4.54
CA THR A 252 31.82 6.28 5.57
C THR A 252 31.69 7.13 6.82
N ARG A 253 32.22 6.64 7.95
CA ARG A 253 32.37 7.46 9.17
C ARG A 253 33.08 8.80 8.92
N THR A 254 33.97 8.85 7.92
CA THR A 254 34.70 10.08 7.60
C THR A 254 33.83 11.06 6.80
N THR A 255 32.93 10.57 5.96
CA THR A 255 32.01 11.40 5.16
C THR A 255 31.17 12.31 6.05
N TRP A 256 30.61 11.78 7.15
CA TRP A 256 29.85 12.56 8.13
C TRP A 256 30.65 13.72 8.73
N LEU A 257 31.91 13.47 9.08
CA LEU A 257 32.83 14.49 9.63
C LEU A 257 33.28 15.50 8.57
N GLU A 258 33.35 15.09 7.31
CA GLU A 258 33.69 15.95 6.19
C GLU A 258 32.57 16.94 5.86
N LEU A 259 31.31 16.50 5.93
CA LEU A 259 30.16 17.38 5.76
C LEU A 259 30.16 18.52 6.78
N ASP A 260 30.45 18.22 8.05
CA ASP A 260 30.57 19.23 9.11
C ASP A 260 31.69 20.24 8.84
N LYS A 261 32.85 19.77 8.38
CA LYS A 261 33.98 20.65 8.01
C LYS A 261 33.69 21.51 6.80
N THR A 262 32.96 20.98 5.82
CA THR A 262 32.76 21.61 4.51
C THR A 262 31.61 22.61 4.55
N TYR A 263 30.52 22.26 5.25
CA TYR A 263 29.27 23.00 5.21
C TYR A 263 28.89 23.64 6.57
N GLY A 264 29.66 23.41 7.64
CA GLY A 264 29.42 23.97 8.96
C GLY A 264 28.22 23.34 9.69
N SER A 265 27.67 23.98 10.72
CA SER A 265 26.60 23.37 11.54
C SER A 265 25.24 23.21 10.85
N GLU A 266 25.01 23.86 9.71
CA GLU A 266 23.68 24.00 9.12
C GLU A 266 23.32 22.88 8.13
N TRP A 267 24.25 22.00 7.79
CA TRP A 267 24.04 21.00 6.72
C TRP A 267 23.12 19.84 7.12
N TRP A 268 23.10 19.50 8.41
CA TRP A 268 22.40 18.32 8.90
C TRP A 268 20.89 18.42 8.70
N ASN A 269 20.28 19.55 9.09
CA ASN A 269 18.82 19.68 9.05
C ASN A 269 18.25 19.57 7.62
N PRO A 270 18.79 20.27 6.60
CA PRO A 270 18.34 20.11 5.22
C PRO A 270 18.55 18.70 4.69
N LEU A 271 19.69 18.06 4.98
CA LEU A 271 19.90 16.67 4.55
C LEU A 271 18.90 15.73 5.22
N TRP A 272 18.75 15.82 6.53
CA TRP A 272 17.84 14.95 7.28
C TRP A 272 16.39 15.09 6.81
N LEU A 273 15.92 16.31 6.52
CA LEU A 273 14.59 16.53 5.95
C LEU A 273 14.45 15.83 4.60
N ALA A 274 15.41 16.02 3.69
CA ALA A 274 15.39 15.36 2.39
C ALA A 274 15.44 13.82 2.51
N LEU A 275 16.25 13.30 3.42
CA LEU A 275 16.33 11.85 3.69
C LEU A 275 15.05 11.29 4.29
N ARG A 276 14.38 12.06 5.15
CA ARG A 276 13.10 11.68 5.76
C ARG A 276 11.98 11.68 4.73
N ASP A 277 11.93 12.68 3.86
CA ASP A 277 10.94 12.77 2.78
C ASP A 277 11.15 11.63 1.77
N ALA A 278 12.41 11.29 1.47
CA ALA A 278 12.79 10.20 0.59
C ALA A 278 12.70 8.79 1.23
N ALA A 279 12.38 8.69 2.52
CA ALA A 279 12.51 7.43 3.28
C ALA A 279 11.50 6.37 2.83
N VAL A 280 10.30 6.81 2.46
CA VAL A 280 9.19 5.97 2.04
C VAL A 280 8.70 6.40 0.67
N SER A 281 8.33 5.43 -0.17
CA SER A 281 7.78 5.73 -1.49
C SER A 281 6.43 6.41 -1.34
N GLY A 282 6.23 7.49 -2.11
CA GLY A 282 4.92 8.11 -2.29
C GLY A 282 3.93 7.19 -3.02
N THR A 283 4.41 6.16 -3.70
CA THR A 283 3.61 5.13 -4.38
C THR A 283 3.71 3.82 -3.58
N GLY A 284 2.67 3.51 -2.80
CA GLY A 284 2.61 2.30 -1.96
C GLY A 284 2.63 0.95 -2.69
N ALA A 285 2.82 0.95 -4.01
CA ALA A 285 2.74 -0.23 -4.87
C ALA A 285 4.11 -0.72 -5.41
N ASP A 286 5.20 0.06 -5.29
CA ASP A 286 6.53 -0.36 -5.78
C ASP A 286 7.40 -0.92 -4.63
N SER A 287 7.29 -2.24 -4.43
CA SER A 287 8.10 -2.95 -3.43
C SER A 287 9.60 -2.92 -3.73
N ASP A 288 10.00 -2.81 -5.00
CA ASP A 288 11.41 -2.79 -5.38
C ASP A 288 12.05 -1.43 -5.06
N ASP A 289 11.34 -0.33 -5.34
CA ASP A 289 11.77 1.02 -4.97
C ASP A 289 11.88 1.16 -3.45
N GLN A 290 10.85 0.77 -2.70
CA GLN A 290 10.89 0.83 -1.24
C GLN A 290 12.00 -0.06 -0.66
N SER A 291 12.28 -1.23 -1.26
CA SER A 291 13.42 -2.08 -0.89
C SER A 291 14.76 -1.36 -1.07
N LEU A 292 14.93 -0.57 -2.14
CA LEU A 292 16.14 0.25 -2.34
C LEU A 292 16.24 1.40 -1.34
N ARG A 293 15.13 2.07 -1.00
CA ARG A 293 15.11 3.11 0.05
C ARG A 293 15.52 2.57 1.41
N ASN A 294 15.00 1.39 1.77
CA ASN A 294 15.39 0.67 2.99
C ASN A 294 16.89 0.35 2.99
N TYR A 295 17.41 -0.08 1.84
CA TYR A 295 18.83 -0.37 1.66
C TYR A 295 19.71 0.85 1.88
N TYR A 296 19.47 1.95 1.16
CA TYR A 296 20.33 3.13 1.24
C TYR A 296 20.31 3.75 2.64
N MET A 297 19.16 3.79 3.29
CA MET A 297 19.05 4.33 4.64
C MET A 297 19.75 3.44 5.67
N GLY A 298 19.66 2.12 5.52
CA GLY A 298 20.43 1.19 6.34
C GLY A 298 21.94 1.37 6.17
N LYS A 299 22.45 1.60 4.94
CA LYS A 299 23.88 1.90 4.71
C LYS A 299 24.31 3.20 5.37
N ALA A 300 23.50 4.25 5.29
CA ALA A 300 23.77 5.51 5.99
C ALA A 300 23.85 5.29 7.51
N TYR A 301 22.89 4.58 8.09
CA TYR A 301 22.86 4.30 9.52
C TYR A 301 24.11 3.56 9.99
N LEU A 302 24.48 2.47 9.31
CA LEU A 302 25.62 1.62 9.68
C LEU A 302 26.97 2.34 9.68
N THR A 303 27.06 3.46 8.95
CA THR A 303 28.28 4.27 8.84
C THR A 303 28.24 5.53 9.69
N SER A 304 27.10 5.82 10.33
CA SER A 304 26.88 6.96 11.21
C SER A 304 27.22 6.63 12.69
N ASP A 305 27.38 7.65 13.51
CA ASP A 305 27.47 7.54 14.96
C ASP A 305 26.92 8.77 15.68
N GLY A 306 26.70 8.65 16.99
CA GLY A 306 26.20 9.72 17.85
C GLY A 306 24.89 10.33 17.35
N ALA A 307 24.83 11.65 17.32
CA ALA A 307 23.64 12.41 16.94
C ALA A 307 23.12 12.08 15.52
N TYR A 308 24.01 11.73 14.59
CA TYR A 308 23.59 11.35 13.23
C TYR A 308 22.85 10.01 13.24
N SER A 309 23.38 9.01 13.97
CA SER A 309 22.70 7.72 14.13
C SER A 309 21.37 7.84 14.88
N GLU A 310 21.27 8.74 15.85
CA GLU A 310 20.02 9.03 16.56
C GLU A 310 18.98 9.59 15.59
N GLY A 311 19.32 10.62 14.80
CA GLY A 311 18.37 11.18 13.83
C GLY A 311 17.99 10.23 12.69
N LEU A 312 18.89 9.32 12.28
CA LEU A 312 18.56 8.27 11.31
C LEU A 312 17.70 7.15 11.91
N SER A 313 17.73 6.94 13.23
CA SER A 313 16.91 5.90 13.89
C SER A 313 15.41 6.16 13.73
N ASP A 314 15.01 7.44 13.70
CA ASP A 314 13.64 7.85 13.41
C ASP A 314 13.22 7.49 11.98
N ILE A 315 14.13 7.62 11.03
CA ILE A 315 13.89 7.28 9.62
C ILE A 315 13.79 5.76 9.45
N LEU A 316 14.66 4.99 10.10
CA LEU A 316 14.56 3.53 10.10
C LEU A 316 13.23 3.06 10.72
N LYS A 317 12.78 3.71 11.80
CA LYS A 317 11.47 3.43 12.41
C LYS A 317 10.32 3.75 11.46
N LEU A 318 10.40 4.86 10.73
CA LEU A 318 9.43 5.22 9.70
C LEU A 318 9.33 4.15 8.62
N GLN A 319 10.48 3.67 8.11
CA GLN A 319 10.53 2.58 7.12
C GLN A 319 9.99 1.26 7.65
N TRP A 320 10.29 0.93 8.92
CA TRP A 320 9.74 -0.24 9.59
C TRP A 320 8.22 -0.15 9.71
N ASP A 321 7.67 0.99 10.14
CA ASP A 321 6.23 1.14 10.30
C ASP A 321 5.46 1.20 8.97
N TYR A 322 6.12 1.65 7.91
CA TYR A 322 5.56 1.68 6.56
C TYR A 322 5.26 0.28 6.03
N ASP A 323 6.27 -0.61 6.02
CA ASP A 323 6.10 -2.00 5.65
C ASP A 323 7.15 -2.89 6.33
N ARG A 324 6.72 -3.58 7.39
CA ARG A 324 7.58 -4.44 8.23
C ARG A 324 8.09 -5.66 7.48
N ALA A 325 7.25 -6.25 6.62
CA ALA A 325 7.59 -7.45 5.87
C ALA A 325 8.64 -7.11 4.82
N LEU A 326 8.41 -6.02 4.07
CA LEU A 326 9.35 -5.55 3.06
C LEU A 326 10.67 -5.06 3.67
N TYR A 327 10.62 -4.35 4.81
CA TYR A 327 11.84 -3.95 5.52
C TYR A 327 12.63 -5.18 5.97
N SER A 328 11.97 -6.17 6.56
CA SER A 328 12.64 -7.39 7.02
C SER A 328 13.22 -8.22 5.87
N ALA A 329 12.51 -8.31 4.74
CA ALA A 329 13.01 -8.96 3.52
C ALA A 329 14.24 -8.22 2.96
N CYS A 330 14.21 -6.88 2.91
CA CYS A 330 15.36 -6.07 2.51
C CYS A 330 16.60 -6.35 3.38
N LEU A 331 16.44 -6.44 4.70
CA LEU A 331 17.55 -6.76 5.61
C LEU A 331 18.18 -8.12 5.30
N LYS A 332 17.36 -9.11 4.92
CA LYS A 332 17.81 -10.46 4.58
C LYS A 332 18.49 -10.52 3.21
N ASP A 333 17.96 -9.79 2.23
CA ASP A 333 18.39 -9.92 0.84
C ASP A 333 19.58 -9.01 0.47
N ARG A 334 19.74 -7.87 1.16
CA ARG A 334 20.68 -6.81 0.75
C ARG A 334 21.79 -6.51 1.76
N PHE A 335 21.73 -7.05 2.98
CA PHE A 335 22.72 -6.81 4.02
C PHE A 335 23.40 -8.10 4.47
N SER A 336 24.62 -7.97 4.99
CA SER A 336 25.25 -9.08 5.72
C SER A 336 24.51 -9.36 7.03
N GLU A 337 24.69 -10.55 7.59
CA GLU A 337 24.03 -10.96 8.85
C GLU A 337 24.34 -9.99 10.01
N ASP A 338 25.60 -9.56 10.15
CA ASP A 338 26.03 -8.60 11.19
C ASP A 338 25.41 -7.21 11.00
N GLU A 339 25.29 -6.75 9.76
CA GLU A 339 24.64 -5.48 9.41
C GLU A 339 23.14 -5.54 9.71
N ALA A 340 22.48 -6.63 9.30
CA ALA A 340 21.06 -6.85 9.57
C ALA A 340 20.78 -6.91 11.09
N VAL A 341 21.61 -7.61 11.87
CA VAL A 341 21.50 -7.64 13.35
C VAL A 341 21.62 -6.23 13.94
N SER A 342 22.53 -5.41 13.41
CA SER A 342 22.71 -4.03 13.89
C SER A 342 21.49 -3.16 13.58
N LEU A 343 20.93 -3.27 12.39
CA LEU A 343 19.71 -2.54 11.99
C LEU A 343 18.48 -2.98 12.78
N ARG A 344 18.31 -4.29 13.02
CA ARG A 344 17.23 -4.80 13.88
C ARG A 344 17.32 -4.28 15.31
N LYS A 345 18.53 -4.18 15.86
CA LYS A 345 18.76 -3.55 17.18
C LYS A 345 18.40 -2.07 17.19
N ALA A 346 18.67 -1.34 16.10
CA ALA A 346 18.28 0.06 15.98
C ALA A 346 16.75 0.23 16.06
N ILE A 347 16.00 -0.61 15.34
CA ILE A 347 14.53 -0.61 15.42
C ILE A 347 14.04 -0.91 16.85
N ILE A 348 14.61 -1.91 17.51
CA ILE A 348 14.24 -2.27 18.89
C ILE A 348 14.55 -1.12 19.86
N TYR A 349 15.68 -0.45 19.67
CA TYR A 349 16.02 0.74 20.44
C TYR A 349 14.99 1.86 20.23
N SER A 350 14.56 2.11 18.99
CA SER A 350 13.49 3.08 18.69
C SER A 350 12.16 2.72 19.36
N LEU A 351 11.82 1.42 19.48
CA LEU A 351 10.63 0.97 20.20
C LEU A 351 10.66 1.32 21.70
N SER A 352 11.85 1.43 22.31
CA SER A 352 11.99 1.76 23.73
C SER A 352 11.52 3.18 24.10
N TYR A 353 11.36 4.06 23.11
CA TYR A 353 10.83 5.41 23.27
C TYR A 353 9.32 5.50 23.09
N SER A 354 8.63 4.37 22.90
CA SER A 354 7.17 4.36 22.79
C SER A 354 6.52 4.87 24.06
N GLU A 355 5.60 5.82 23.92
CA GLU A 355 4.79 6.34 25.03
C GLU A 355 3.58 5.42 25.35
N SER A 356 3.51 4.23 24.72
CA SER A 356 2.43 3.28 24.91
C SER A 356 2.39 2.75 26.35
N ILE A 357 1.22 2.89 26.97
CA ILE A 357 0.90 2.29 28.27
C ILE A 357 0.77 0.76 28.20
N PHE A 358 0.61 0.20 27.00
CA PHE A 358 0.53 -1.25 26.77
C PHE A 358 1.93 -1.84 26.71
N SER A 359 2.59 -1.84 27.88
CA SER A 359 3.97 -2.27 28.03
C SER A 359 4.22 -2.84 29.42
N LEU A 360 5.17 -3.76 29.51
CA LEU A 360 5.62 -4.40 30.73
C LEU A 360 7.07 -4.01 30.99
N THR A 361 7.31 -3.31 32.08
CA THR A 361 8.66 -3.06 32.59
C THR A 361 9.08 -4.24 33.44
N ILE A 362 10.15 -4.92 33.01
CA ILE A 362 10.74 -6.09 33.63
C ILE A 362 12.05 -5.64 34.31
N PRO A 363 12.20 -5.83 35.63
CA PRO A 363 13.42 -5.44 36.35
C PRO A 363 14.68 -5.99 35.66
N GLU A 364 15.69 -5.13 35.55
CA GLU A 364 17.01 -5.42 34.97
C GLU A 364 17.02 -5.76 33.46
N ASN A 365 15.84 -5.91 32.83
CA ASN A 365 15.69 -6.29 31.42
C ASN A 365 15.25 -5.11 30.54
N GLY A 366 14.39 -4.22 31.05
CA GLY A 366 13.84 -3.10 30.30
C GLY A 366 12.35 -3.23 30.10
N THR A 367 11.82 -2.60 29.04
CA THR A 367 10.37 -2.51 28.81
C THR A 367 9.99 -3.23 27.53
N LEU A 368 9.15 -4.26 27.66
CA LEU A 368 8.57 -5.03 26.57
C LEU A 368 7.21 -4.42 26.20
N PHE A 369 7.02 -4.06 24.94
CA PHE A 369 5.81 -3.41 24.46
C PHE A 369 4.90 -4.42 23.75
N LEU A 370 3.58 -4.17 23.81
CA LEU A 370 2.62 -4.85 22.96
C LEU A 370 2.68 -4.28 21.54
N ASP A 371 3.74 -4.67 20.83
CA ASP A 371 4.16 -4.14 19.54
C ASP A 371 4.78 -5.24 18.65
N VAL A 372 5.29 -4.84 17.48
CA VAL A 372 5.88 -5.72 16.48
C VAL A 372 7.40 -5.60 16.48
N TYR A 373 8.07 -6.74 16.63
CA TYR A 373 9.52 -6.85 16.76
C TYR A 373 10.15 -7.45 15.50
N PRO A 374 11.36 -7.01 15.13
CA PRO A 374 12.10 -7.51 13.98
C PRO A 374 12.98 -8.73 14.31
N VAL A 375 12.90 -9.29 15.52
CA VAL A 375 13.64 -10.48 15.96
C VAL A 375 12.71 -11.36 16.78
N ASP A 376 12.96 -12.67 16.75
CA ASP A 376 12.20 -13.63 17.53
C ASP A 376 12.44 -13.43 19.05
N PHE A 377 11.63 -14.09 19.88
CA PHE A 377 11.90 -14.21 21.32
C PHE A 377 13.38 -14.59 21.56
N PRO A 378 14.10 -13.90 22.47
CA PRO A 378 13.62 -13.01 23.53
C PRO A 378 13.51 -11.53 23.14
N PHE A 379 13.29 -11.19 21.87
CA PHE A 379 13.08 -9.80 21.41
C PHE A 379 14.27 -8.86 21.69
N ALA A 380 15.49 -9.42 21.71
CA ALA A 380 16.74 -8.78 22.14
C ALA A 380 16.82 -8.39 23.63
N PHE A 381 15.98 -8.98 24.48
CA PHE A 381 16.09 -8.91 25.94
C PHE A 381 16.80 -10.15 26.50
N ASP A 382 17.16 -10.13 27.79
CA ASP A 382 17.74 -11.27 28.51
C ASP A 382 16.66 -12.08 29.23
N LEU A 383 15.68 -12.59 28.46
CA LEU A 383 14.56 -13.37 28.98
C LEU A 383 14.80 -14.87 28.79
N THR A 384 14.51 -15.64 29.85
CA THR A 384 14.62 -17.11 29.82
C THR A 384 13.45 -17.72 29.07
N GLU A 385 13.72 -18.61 28.11
CA GLU A 385 12.73 -19.53 27.53
C GLU A 385 12.75 -20.86 28.32
N LYS A 386 11.64 -21.21 28.97
CA LYS A 386 11.45 -22.54 29.59
C LYS A 386 10.64 -23.48 28.71
N SER A 387 9.65 -22.93 28.00
CA SER A 387 8.86 -23.70 27.02
C SER A 387 8.34 -22.80 25.92
N ARG A 388 8.08 -23.42 24.76
CA ARG A 388 7.50 -22.80 23.57
C ARG A 388 6.47 -23.75 22.97
N LYS A 389 5.33 -23.21 22.57
CA LYS A 389 4.25 -23.96 21.92
C LYS A 389 3.74 -23.21 20.69
N ASP A 390 3.70 -23.91 19.58
CA ASP A 390 3.13 -23.39 18.33
C ASP A 390 1.60 -23.45 18.36
N PHE A 391 0.96 -22.47 17.74
CA PHE A 391 -0.45 -22.49 17.43
C PHE A 391 -0.72 -21.85 16.06
N ARG A 392 -1.96 -22.00 15.59
CA ARG A 392 -2.45 -21.32 14.39
C ARG A 392 -3.75 -20.60 14.73
N ALA A 393 -3.75 -19.29 14.58
CA ALA A 393 -4.95 -18.47 14.64
C ALA A 393 -5.61 -18.47 13.25
N GLU A 394 -6.90 -18.80 13.17
CA GLU A 394 -7.61 -19.04 11.91
C GLU A 394 -7.51 -17.86 10.95
N SER A 395 -7.75 -16.64 11.45
CA SER A 395 -7.70 -15.39 10.65
C SER A 395 -6.33 -14.73 10.62
N PHE A 396 -5.42 -15.11 11.53
CA PHE A 396 -4.19 -14.33 11.78
C PHE A 396 -2.90 -15.06 11.50
N GLY A 397 -2.92 -16.36 11.17
CA GLY A 397 -1.73 -17.10 10.78
C GLY A 397 -1.09 -17.89 11.91
N LYS A 398 0.23 -18.05 11.85
CA LYS A 398 0.98 -18.84 12.83
C LYS A 398 1.33 -17.97 14.04
N GLY A 399 1.35 -18.57 15.21
CA GLY A 399 1.83 -17.91 16.41
C GLY A 399 2.52 -18.87 17.36
N GLU A 400 3.19 -18.29 18.33
CA GLU A 400 3.93 -19.01 19.36
C GLU A 400 3.55 -18.45 20.74
N VAL A 401 3.46 -19.36 21.71
CA VAL A 401 3.35 -19.05 23.14
C VAL A 401 4.65 -19.46 23.78
N VAL A 402 5.37 -18.50 24.36
CA VAL A 402 6.63 -18.73 25.07
C VAL A 402 6.44 -18.43 26.55
N GLU A 403 6.93 -19.32 27.41
CA GLU A 403 6.87 -19.19 28.86
C GLU A 403 8.25 -19.29 29.49
N GLY A 404 8.50 -18.44 30.48
CA GLY A 404 9.68 -18.51 31.33
C GLY A 404 9.66 -17.47 32.43
N ASP A 405 10.26 -17.78 33.58
CA ASP A 405 10.41 -16.88 34.73
C ASP A 405 9.15 -16.07 35.10
N ASP A 406 8.02 -16.77 35.28
CA ASP A 406 6.73 -16.20 35.67
C ASP A 406 6.22 -15.11 34.69
N LEU A 407 6.65 -15.24 33.43
CA LEU A 407 6.24 -14.46 32.27
C LEU A 407 5.78 -15.42 31.16
N GLN A 408 4.71 -15.05 30.48
CA GLN A 408 4.27 -15.67 29.23
C GLN A 408 4.12 -14.58 28.17
N VAL A 409 4.61 -14.84 26.97
CA VAL A 409 4.43 -13.98 25.81
C VAL A 409 3.81 -14.79 24.69
N THR A 410 2.73 -14.27 24.12
CA THR A 410 2.10 -14.81 22.92
C THR A 410 2.28 -13.83 21.78
N TYR A 411 2.73 -14.33 20.63
CA TYR A 411 2.95 -13.50 19.45
C TYR A 411 2.61 -14.23 18.16
N LEU A 412 2.24 -13.46 17.15
CA LEU A 412 2.04 -13.92 15.78
C LEU A 412 3.35 -13.80 14.99
N ASN A 413 3.60 -14.76 14.13
CA ASN A 413 4.73 -14.80 13.20
C ASN A 413 4.18 -15.08 11.81
N ASN A 414 3.78 -13.99 11.14
CA ASN A 414 3.03 -14.06 9.90
C ASN A 414 3.92 -14.05 8.67
N ASP A 415 5.12 -13.46 8.76
CA ASP A 415 6.04 -13.23 7.65
C ASP A 415 7.51 -13.21 8.09
N GLU A 416 8.41 -13.11 7.11
CA GLU A 416 9.88 -13.21 7.20
C GLU A 416 10.55 -12.42 8.35
N GLY A 417 10.51 -12.95 9.58
CA GLY A 417 11.20 -12.33 10.73
C GLY A 417 10.47 -11.12 11.32
N VAL A 418 9.13 -11.11 11.25
CA VAL A 418 8.27 -10.08 11.84
C VAL A 418 7.39 -10.73 12.92
N TYR A 419 7.53 -10.28 14.16
CA TYR A 419 6.93 -10.92 15.34
C TYR A 419 6.02 -9.95 16.08
N ALA A 420 4.70 -10.10 15.94
CA ALA A 420 3.71 -9.22 16.54
C ALA A 420 3.26 -9.76 17.90
N ILE A 421 3.65 -9.10 19.00
CA ILE A 421 3.24 -9.51 20.35
C ILE A 421 1.77 -9.17 20.55
N ILE A 422 0.98 -10.18 20.89
CA ILE A 422 -0.47 -10.06 21.10
C ILE A 422 -0.87 -10.25 22.56
N THR A 423 -0.03 -10.89 23.38
CA THR A 423 -0.30 -11.03 24.81
C THR A 423 1.01 -11.07 25.59
N ILE A 424 1.03 -10.39 26.74
CA ILE A 424 2.09 -10.47 27.75
C ILE A 424 1.39 -10.71 29.08
N ARG A 425 1.72 -11.80 29.78
CA ARG A 425 1.19 -12.12 31.13
C ARG A 425 2.32 -12.30 32.10
N THR A 426 2.19 -11.79 33.31
CA THR A 426 3.20 -12.03 34.35
C THR A 426 2.61 -12.03 35.76
N VAL A 427 3.19 -12.88 36.61
CA VAL A 427 3.01 -12.86 38.08
C VAL A 427 4.34 -12.58 38.80
N LYS A 428 5.37 -12.20 38.05
CA LYS A 428 6.72 -11.95 38.57
C LYS A 428 6.74 -10.67 39.41
N GLU A 429 7.11 -10.81 40.67
CA GLU A 429 7.23 -9.68 41.60
C GLU A 429 8.18 -8.59 41.04
N GLY A 430 7.79 -7.33 41.19
CA GLY A 430 8.55 -6.17 40.70
C GLY A 430 8.34 -5.82 39.23
N CYS A 431 7.76 -6.71 38.41
CA CYS A 431 7.27 -6.32 37.09
C CYS A 431 6.16 -5.27 37.22
N SER A 432 6.12 -4.32 36.30
CA SER A 432 5.16 -3.21 36.36
C SER A 432 4.65 -2.80 34.99
N SER A 433 3.43 -2.26 34.96
CA SER A 433 2.86 -1.63 33.77
C SER A 433 2.23 -0.31 34.16
N ALA A 434 2.47 0.73 33.35
CA ALA A 434 1.90 2.07 33.53
C ALA A 434 1.97 2.57 34.99
N GLY A 435 3.15 2.40 35.60
CA GLY A 435 3.46 2.88 36.96
C GLY A 435 2.98 1.99 38.11
N VAL A 436 2.33 0.85 37.83
CA VAL A 436 1.80 -0.06 38.86
C VAL A 436 2.56 -1.38 38.81
N ALA A 437 3.21 -1.74 39.92
CA ALA A 437 3.98 -2.97 40.05
C ALA A 437 3.18 -4.10 40.69
N ILE A 438 3.49 -5.35 40.33
CA ILE A 438 3.04 -6.53 41.08
C ILE A 438 3.55 -6.43 42.53
N GLY A 439 2.64 -6.62 43.48
CA GLY A 439 2.83 -6.38 44.91
C GLY A 439 2.36 -4.99 45.39
N SER A 440 1.97 -4.08 44.48
CA SER A 440 1.44 -2.77 44.88
C SER A 440 0.05 -2.91 45.51
N PRO A 441 -0.29 -2.09 46.53
CA PRO A 441 -1.65 -2.06 47.05
C PRO A 441 -2.67 -1.62 45.98
N GLU A 442 -3.87 -2.20 46.01
CA GLU A 442 -4.99 -1.80 45.12
C GLU A 442 -5.23 -0.28 45.17
N LYS A 443 -5.10 0.32 46.35
CA LYS A 443 -5.23 1.76 46.52
C LYS A 443 -4.26 2.55 45.63
N ALA A 444 -3.03 2.09 45.44
CA ALA A 444 -2.04 2.74 44.60
C ALA A 444 -2.40 2.65 43.11
N LEU A 445 -2.98 1.52 42.68
CA LEU A 445 -3.54 1.36 41.33
C LEU A 445 -4.66 2.40 41.10
N LEU A 446 -5.65 2.45 42.00
CA LEU A 446 -6.80 3.36 41.86
C LEU A 446 -6.41 4.85 41.94
N GLU A 447 -5.41 5.20 42.76
CA GLU A 447 -4.87 6.57 42.83
C GLU A 447 -4.05 6.95 41.60
N GLY A 448 -3.27 6.02 41.03
CA GLY A 448 -2.47 6.25 39.82
C GLY A 448 -3.29 6.32 38.53
N TRP A 449 -4.51 5.78 38.55
CA TRP A 449 -5.40 5.66 37.40
C TRP A 449 -6.69 6.48 37.54
N PHE A 450 -6.72 7.50 38.39
CA PHE A 450 -7.92 8.31 38.64
C PHE A 450 -8.47 9.00 37.37
N ASP A 451 -7.61 9.24 36.37
CA ASP A 451 -7.93 9.91 35.10
C ASP A 451 -8.24 8.95 33.95
N LYS A 452 -8.08 7.63 34.16
CA LYS A 452 -8.30 6.57 33.16
C LYS A 452 -9.33 5.58 33.68
N PRO A 453 -10.44 5.35 32.96
CA PRO A 453 -11.49 4.46 33.46
C PRO A 453 -10.96 3.02 33.60
N LEU A 454 -10.99 2.51 34.83
CA LEU A 454 -10.80 1.10 35.15
C LEU A 454 -12.16 0.45 35.35
N LYS A 455 -12.42 -0.63 34.60
CA LYS A 455 -13.60 -1.47 34.76
C LYS A 455 -13.26 -2.64 35.67
N LYS A 456 -14.06 -2.84 36.73
CA LYS A 456 -13.94 -3.97 37.64
C LYS A 456 -14.75 -5.16 37.13
N PHE A 457 -14.21 -6.37 37.28
CA PHE A 457 -14.88 -7.63 36.95
C PHE A 457 -14.48 -8.73 37.92
N ASP A 458 -15.37 -9.69 38.10
CA ASP A 458 -15.19 -10.80 39.04
C ASP A 458 -14.30 -11.92 38.49
N SER A 459 -14.13 -12.00 37.16
CA SER A 459 -13.28 -12.99 36.51
C SER A 459 -12.71 -12.51 35.17
N ILE A 460 -11.55 -13.06 34.78
CA ILE A 460 -10.92 -12.89 33.44
C ILE A 460 -11.36 -14.02 32.47
N SER A 461 -10.85 -14.02 31.24
CA SER A 461 -11.21 -15.07 30.28
C SER A 461 -10.69 -16.44 30.73
N TYR A 462 -11.36 -17.51 30.30
CA TYR A 462 -10.99 -18.89 30.67
C TYR A 462 -9.54 -19.24 30.31
N ASP A 463 -9.05 -18.75 29.17
CA ASP A 463 -7.69 -19.02 28.71
C ASP A 463 -6.65 -18.26 29.55
N ASP A 464 -7.01 -17.08 30.07
CA ASP A 464 -6.15 -16.30 30.95
C ASP A 464 -6.11 -16.92 32.35
N GLU A 465 -7.26 -17.35 32.88
CA GLU A 465 -7.35 -18.10 34.15
C GLU A 465 -6.57 -19.43 34.10
N ALA A 466 -6.53 -20.08 32.93
CA ALA A 466 -5.75 -21.30 32.77
C ALA A 466 -4.24 -21.08 33.01
N TRP A 467 -3.74 -19.85 32.83
CA TRP A 467 -2.36 -19.49 33.12
C TRP A 467 -2.17 -18.86 34.50
N PHE A 468 -2.99 -17.86 34.86
CA PHE A 468 -2.90 -17.18 36.17
C PHE A 468 -3.35 -18.04 37.35
N GLY A 469 -4.21 -19.03 37.11
CA GLY A 469 -4.99 -19.72 38.13
C GLY A 469 -6.26 -18.94 38.53
N ASP A 470 -7.11 -19.58 39.32
CA ASP A 470 -8.38 -19.04 39.84
C ASP A 470 -8.24 -18.41 41.23
N ASP A 471 -7.01 -18.28 41.74
CA ASP A 471 -6.70 -17.82 43.10
C ASP A 471 -6.41 -16.31 43.14
N TYR A 472 -7.42 -15.52 42.73
CA TYR A 472 -7.50 -14.05 42.82
C TYR A 472 -8.92 -13.62 43.21
N ASP A 473 -9.09 -12.42 43.76
CA ASP A 473 -10.38 -11.93 44.28
C ASP A 473 -11.28 -11.33 43.18
N TYR A 474 -10.68 -10.54 42.29
CA TYR A 474 -11.30 -9.85 41.14
C TYR A 474 -10.19 -9.18 40.33
N ALA A 475 -10.53 -8.53 39.22
CA ALA A 475 -9.58 -7.81 38.38
C ALA A 475 -10.12 -6.47 37.88
N TYR A 476 -9.19 -5.62 37.43
CA TYR A 476 -9.45 -4.34 36.76
C TYR A 476 -8.88 -4.34 35.36
N ALA A 477 -9.61 -3.84 34.37
CA ALA A 477 -9.10 -3.59 33.04
C ALA A 477 -9.25 -2.13 32.66
N HIS A 478 -8.27 -1.65 31.90
CA HIS A 478 -8.39 -0.47 31.08
C HIS A 478 -8.37 -0.86 29.60
N THR A 479 -9.44 -0.50 28.90
CA THR A 479 -9.56 -0.60 27.45
C THR A 479 -9.96 0.79 26.94
N PRO A 480 -9.10 1.50 26.19
CA PRO A 480 -9.48 2.76 25.55
C PRO A 480 -10.65 2.56 24.57
N GLU A 481 -11.42 3.61 24.34
CA GLU A 481 -12.50 3.60 23.35
C GLU A 481 -11.94 3.22 21.97
N GLU A 482 -12.64 2.33 21.26
CA GLU A 482 -12.25 1.80 19.93
C GLU A 482 -10.90 1.05 19.89
N SER A 483 -10.29 0.75 21.03
CA SER A 483 -9.05 -0.03 21.11
C SER A 483 -9.31 -1.52 21.20
N THR A 484 -8.50 -2.31 20.49
CA THR A 484 -8.42 -3.77 20.68
C THR A 484 -7.47 -4.17 21.81
N LYS A 485 -6.70 -3.21 22.34
CA LYS A 485 -5.71 -3.42 23.40
C LYS A 485 -6.32 -3.15 24.78
N SER A 486 -6.06 -4.06 25.71
CA SER A 486 -6.47 -3.97 27.11
C SER A 486 -5.27 -4.18 28.04
N LEU A 487 -5.26 -3.48 29.17
CA LEU A 487 -4.34 -3.68 30.28
C LEU A 487 -5.13 -4.14 31.49
N VAL A 488 -4.77 -5.28 32.06
CA VAL A 488 -5.49 -5.98 33.12
C VAL A 488 -4.60 -6.13 34.36
N PHE A 489 -5.17 -5.86 35.53
CA PHE A 489 -4.54 -6.04 36.84
C PHE A 489 -5.38 -7.00 37.67
N LEU A 490 -4.78 -8.12 38.10
CA LEU A 490 -5.41 -9.07 39.01
C LEU A 490 -5.19 -8.62 40.45
N ILE A 491 -6.22 -8.72 41.29
CA ILE A 491 -6.16 -8.34 42.70
C ILE A 491 -6.32 -9.58 43.58
N LYS A 492 -5.44 -9.71 44.57
CA LYS A 492 -5.51 -10.73 45.61
C LYS A 492 -5.10 -10.14 46.95
N ASP A 493 -5.93 -10.34 47.98
CA ASP A 493 -5.70 -9.83 49.34
C ASP A 493 -5.42 -8.31 49.37
N GLY A 494 -6.04 -7.57 48.44
CA GLY A 494 -5.86 -6.12 48.29
C GLY A 494 -4.55 -5.68 47.65
N LEU A 495 -3.79 -6.60 47.05
CA LEU A 495 -2.55 -6.34 46.32
C LEU A 495 -2.70 -6.72 44.84
N VAL A 496 -1.99 -6.04 43.96
CA VAL A 496 -1.84 -6.44 42.55
C VAL A 496 -1.03 -7.74 42.51
N SER A 497 -1.63 -8.83 42.07
CA SER A 497 -1.03 -10.18 42.04
C SER A 497 -0.56 -10.60 40.64
N GLY A 498 -1.09 -9.98 39.59
CA GLY A 498 -0.73 -10.29 38.20
C GLY A 498 -1.05 -9.13 37.26
N ILE A 499 -0.36 -9.12 36.13
CA ILE A 499 -0.55 -8.14 35.06
C ILE A 499 -0.71 -8.89 33.73
N GLU A 500 -1.71 -8.50 32.95
CA GLU A 500 -1.88 -8.92 31.57
C GLU A 500 -1.99 -7.70 30.66
N ILE A 501 -1.33 -7.77 29.51
CA ILE A 501 -1.43 -6.80 28.42
C ILE A 501 -1.81 -7.60 27.18
N ILE A 502 -2.96 -7.31 26.58
CA ILE A 502 -3.52 -8.15 25.52
C ILE A 502 -4.05 -7.29 24.38
N ASN A 503 -3.87 -7.77 23.14
CA ASN A 503 -4.52 -7.29 21.94
C ASN A 503 -5.53 -8.35 21.51
N GLY A 504 -6.83 -8.04 21.58
CA GLY A 504 -7.89 -8.95 21.16
C GLY A 504 -8.02 -9.15 19.65
N LEU A 505 -7.18 -8.47 18.86
CA LEU A 505 -7.06 -8.52 17.39
C LEU A 505 -8.30 -8.03 16.64
N ASP A 506 -9.45 -8.70 16.81
CA ASP A 506 -10.73 -8.39 16.17
C ASP A 506 -11.65 -7.52 17.05
N GLY A 507 -11.24 -7.20 18.27
CA GLY A 507 -12.01 -6.38 19.19
C GLY A 507 -11.40 -6.25 20.57
N ALA A 508 -12.03 -5.41 21.39
CA ALA A 508 -11.72 -5.32 22.82
C ALA A 508 -12.07 -6.64 23.53
N MET A 509 -11.15 -7.14 24.36
CA MET A 509 -11.41 -8.31 25.21
C MET A 509 -12.25 -7.98 26.45
N TYR A 510 -12.10 -6.76 27.00
CA TYR A 510 -12.63 -6.38 28.33
C TYR A 510 -13.43 -5.07 28.36
#